data_AF-A0A4R5DCN3-F1
#
_entry.id   AF-A0A4R5DCN3-F1
#
_cell.length_a   1.000
_cell.length_b   1.000
_cell.length_c   1.000
_cell.angle_alpha   90.00
_cell.angle_beta   90.00
_cell.angle_gamma   90.00
#
_symmetry.space_group_name_H-M   'P 1'
#
loop_
_entity.id
_entity.type
_entity.pdbx_description
1 polymer ?
#
loop_
_entity_poly.entity_id
_entity_poly.type
_entity_poly.pdbx_seq_one_letter_code
_entity_poly.pdbx_strand_id
1 'polypeptide(L)' 'MADNTDIWVYADWIGMSGPKCIGILAAQQVKGRKSFSFTYDPDWIKSNEQLLLDPDIAWFSGAQHPNQKENFGVFLD' A
#
# COMPACT_ATOMS: atom_id res chain seq x y z
N MET A 1 -4.67 11.41 -20.99
CA MET A 1 -3.51 10.71 -20.41
C MET A 1 -3.98 10.07 -19.12
N ALA A 2 -3.42 8.92 -18.74
CA ALA A 2 -3.70 8.35 -17.43
C ALA A 2 -2.79 9.07 -16.43
N ASP A 3 -3.37 9.70 -15.41
CA ASP A 3 -2.59 10.31 -14.35
C ASP A 3 -2.29 9.22 -13.33
N ASN A 4 -1.00 8.97 -13.07
CA ASN A 4 -0.55 8.01 -12.07
C ASN A 4 0.15 8.76 -10.94
N THR A 5 -0.25 8.48 -9.71
CA THR A 5 0.36 9.04 -8.51
C THR A 5 0.82 7.91 -7.61
N ASP A 6 2.11 7.90 -7.28
CA ASP A 6 2.68 6.94 -6.34
C ASP A 6 2.73 7.59 -4.96
N ILE A 7 2.10 6.94 -3.97
CA ILE A 7 2.03 7.39 -2.59
C ILE A 7 2.85 6.41 -1.76
N TRP A 8 3.91 6.92 -1.13
CA TRP A 8 4.81 6.10 -0.31
C TRP A 8 4.25 5.97 1.11
N VAL A 9 4.17 4.74 1.60
CA VAL A 9 3.62 4.41 2.91
C VAL A 9 4.75 4.00 3.85
N TYR A 10 4.85 4.66 4.99
CA TYR A 10 5.91 4.43 5.99
C TYR A 10 5.34 4.07 7.36
N ALA A 11 6.02 3.18 8.07
CA ALA A 11 5.83 2.93 9.50
C ALA A 11 6.92 3.67 10.28
N ASP A 12 6.52 4.37 11.33
CA ASP A 12 7.44 5.01 12.30
C ASP A 12 6.87 4.85 13.72
N TRP A 13 6.76 3.60 14.17
CA TRP A 13 6.21 3.28 15.48
C TRP A 13 7.24 3.48 16.59
N ILE A 14 6.75 3.75 17.81
CA ILE A 14 7.58 3.82 19.01
C ILE A 14 8.33 2.49 19.17
N GLY A 15 9.66 2.57 19.26
CA GLY A 15 10.54 1.40 19.42
C GLY A 15 11.18 0.92 18.12
N MET A 16 10.79 1.45 16.95
CA MET A 16 11.53 1.24 15.71
C MET A 16 12.82 2.06 15.72
N SER A 17 13.83 1.60 14.98
CA SER A 17 15.09 2.33 14.80
C SER A 17 14.98 3.57 13.90
N GLY A 18 13.80 3.81 13.34
CA GLY A 18 13.45 4.92 12.46
C GLY A 18 12.35 4.52 11.46
N PRO A 19 11.91 5.47 10.61
CA PRO A 19 10.90 5.21 9.61
C PRO A 19 11.31 4.11 8.64
N LYS A 20 10.41 3.18 8.35
CA LYS A 20 10.62 2.14 7.33
C LYS A 20 9.55 2.20 6.26
N CYS A 21 9.98 2.05 5.02
CA CYS A 21 9.08 1.94 3.87
C CYS A 21 8.31 0.63 4.01
N ILE A 22 6.98 0.73 4.01
CA ILE A 22 6.08 -0.42 3.99
C ILE A 22 5.79 -0.82 2.55
N GLY A 23 5.63 0.16 1.66
CA GLY A 23 5.25 -0.05 0.28
C GLY A 23 4.71 1.21 -0.40
N ILE A 24 4.11 1.01 -1.56
CA ILE A 24 3.59 2.07 -2.43
C ILE A 24 2.11 1.80 -2.73
N LEU A 25 1.28 2.79 -2.44
CA LEU A 25 -0.11 2.89 -2.93
C LEU A 25 -0.09 3.66 -4.25
N ALA A 26 -0.35 2.99 -5.36
CA ALA A 26 -0.46 3.62 -6.67
C ALA A 26 -1.92 4.01 -6.93
N ALA A 27 -2.15 5.28 -7.28
CA ALA A 27 -3.44 5.82 -7.67
C ALA A 27 -3.44 6.11 -9.17
N GLN A 28 -4.23 5.34 -9.92
CA GLN A 28 -4.40 5.50 -11.36
C GLN A 28 -5.74 6.17 -11.67
N GLN A 29 -5.72 7.27 -12.42
CA GLN A 29 -6.94 7.95 -12.88
C GLN A 29 -7.10 7.82 -14.39
N VAL A 30 -8.20 7.18 -14.80
CA VAL A 30 -8.54 6.97 -16.22
C VAL A 30 -10.00 7.37 -16.46
N LYS A 31 -10.21 8.38 -17.32
CA LYS A 31 -11.54 8.86 -17.73
C LYS A 31 -12.52 9.11 -16.56
N GLY A 32 -12.01 9.72 -15.48
CA GLY A 32 -12.81 10.02 -14.28
C GLY A 32 -12.99 8.87 -13.28
N ARG A 33 -12.55 7.66 -13.59
CA ARG A 33 -12.45 6.56 -12.62
C ARG A 33 -11.08 6.54 -11.98
N LYS A 34 -11.05 6.38 -10.65
CA LYS A 34 -9.82 6.12 -9.89
C LYS A 34 -9.76 4.64 -9.54
N SER A 35 -8.59 4.04 -9.69
CA SER A 35 -8.28 2.70 -9.21
C SER A 35 -7.02 2.75 -8.38
N PHE A 36 -7.00 1.98 -7.30
CA PHE A 36 -5.85 1.89 -6.40
C PHE A 36 -5.23 0.50 -6.47
N SER A 37 -3.91 0.45 -6.30
CA SER A 37 -3.17 -0.78 -6.06
C SER A 37 -2.11 -0.57 -5.00
N PHE A 38 -1.78 -1.63 -4.26
CA PHE A 38 -0.75 -1.58 -3.24
C PHE A 38 0.33 -2.62 -3.52
N THR A 39 1.58 -2.20 -3.39
CA THR A 39 2.76 -3.07 -3.53
C THR A 39 3.60 -2.94 -2.28
N TYR A 40 3.85 -4.06 -1.59
CA TYR A 40 4.75 -4.07 -0.45
C TYR A 40 6.21 -3.83 -0.87
N ASP A 41 6.95 -3.15 -0.01
CA ASP A 41 8.39 -3.09 -0.06
C ASP A 41 8.98 -4.49 0.27
N PRO A 42 9.88 -5.04 -0.55
CA PRO A 42 10.47 -6.36 -0.29
C PRO A 42 11.22 -6.47 1.04
N ASP A 43 11.82 -5.38 1.51
CA ASP A 43 12.54 -5.36 2.78
C ASP A 43 11.56 -5.30 3.96
N TRP A 44 10.37 -4.70 3.78
CA TRP A 44 9.27 -4.79 4.74
C TRP A 44 8.76 -6.23 4.90
N ILE A 45 8.49 -6.92 3.79
CA ILE A 45 8.04 -8.33 3.81
C ILE A 45 9.08 -9.24 4.47
N LYS A 46 10.37 -8.96 4.31
CA LYS A 46 11.44 -9.76 4.93
C LYS A 46 11.74 -9.35 6.37
N SER A 47 11.18 -8.25 6.85
CA SER A 47 11.37 -7.78 8.21
C SER A 47 10.59 -8.64 9.22
N ASN A 48 10.98 -8.57 10.50
CA ASN A 48 10.18 -9.14 11.59
C ASN A 48 9.14 -8.15 12.15
N GLU A 49 8.91 -7.03 11.45
CA GLU A 49 8.01 -5.94 11.89
C GLU A 49 6.70 -5.93 11.09
N GLN A 50 6.45 -7.00 10.33
CA GLN A 50 5.25 -7.19 9.52
C GLN A 50 3.97 -7.06 10.35
N LEU A 51 3.12 -6.12 9.96
CA LEU A 51 1.76 -5.95 10.46
C LEU A 51 0.76 -6.15 9.31
N LEU A 52 -0.32 -6.89 9.56
CA LEU A 52 -1.44 -6.93 8.61
C LEU A 52 -2.08 -5.54 8.52
N LEU A 53 -1.77 -4.81 7.44
CA LEU A 53 -2.25 -3.44 7.21
C LEU A 53 -3.76 -3.38 6.96
N ASP A 54 -4.25 -4.30 6.13
CA ASP A 54 -5.63 -4.38 5.69
C ASP A 54 -5.96 -5.84 5.35
N PRO A 55 -7.15 -6.35 5.68
CA PRO A 55 -7.55 -7.72 5.33
C PRO A 55 -7.54 -8.00 3.82
N ASP A 56 -7.64 -6.97 2.96
CA ASP A 56 -7.59 -7.10 1.51
C ASP A 56 -6.16 -7.01 0.94
N ILE A 57 -5.13 -6.88 1.79
CA ILE A 57 -3.73 -6.84 1.38
C ILE A 57 -3.00 -8.09 1.90
N ALA A 58 -2.74 -9.04 1.00
CA ALA A 58 -1.99 -10.25 1.30
C ALA A 58 -0.47 -10.02 1.26
N TRP A 59 0.32 -10.90 1.87
CA TRP A 59 1.79 -10.86 1.87
C TRP A 59 2.39 -11.24 0.51
N PHE A 60 2.19 -10.39 -0.48
CA PHE A 60 2.64 -10.57 -1.85
C PHE A 60 3.37 -9.32 -2.35
N SER A 61 4.47 -9.52 -3.06
CA SER A 61 5.35 -8.45 -3.54
C SER A 61 4.90 -7.82 -4.87
N GLY A 62 3.89 -8.37 -5.54
CA GLY A 62 3.29 -7.75 -6.72
C GLY A 62 2.21 -6.75 -6.35
N ALA A 63 1.77 -5.96 -7.33
CA ALA A 63 0.64 -5.05 -7.17
C ALA A 63 -0.64 -5.82 -6.83
N GLN A 64 -1.29 -5.42 -5.75
CA GLN A 64 -2.54 -5.98 -5.26
C GLN A 64 -3.66 -4.96 -5.46
N HIS A 65 -4.89 -5.43 -5.63
CA HIS A 65 -6.06 -4.59 -5.84
C HIS A 65 -7.14 -4.89 -4.80
N PRO A 66 -7.88 -3.87 -4.33
CA PRO A 66 -8.94 -4.07 -3.35
C PRO A 66 -10.09 -4.89 -3.94
N ASN A 67 -10.64 -5.82 -3.15
CA ASN A 67 -11.67 -6.74 -3.62
C ASN A 67 -13.06 -6.09 -3.62
N GLN A 68 -13.63 -5.81 -4.80
CA GLN A 68 -14.94 -5.18 -4.98
C GLN A 68 -15.11 -3.82 -4.26
N LYS A 69 -14.00 -3.15 -3.95
CA LYS A 69 -13.96 -1.83 -3.31
C LYS A 69 -13.18 -0.86 -4.19
N GLU A 70 -13.40 0.44 -3.97
CA GLU A 70 -12.66 1.47 -4.71
C GLU A 70 -11.21 1.62 -4.21
N ASN A 71 -10.96 1.40 -2.92
CA ASN A 71 -9.65 1.47 -2.28
C ASN A 71 -9.54 0.44 -1.14
N PHE A 72 -8.35 0.28 -0.55
CA PHE A 72 -8.15 -0.50 0.68
C PHE A 72 -8.68 0.28 1.89
N GLY A 73 -9.30 -0.42 2.84
CA GLY A 73 -9.93 0.18 4.01
C GLY A 73 -8.97 1.03 4.85
N VAL A 74 -7.72 0.58 5.01
CA VAL A 74 -6.66 1.29 5.76
C VAL A 74 -6.35 2.70 5.23
N PHE A 75 -6.67 3.00 3.96
CA PHE A 75 -6.41 4.31 3.35
C PHE A 75 -7.67 5.18 3.22
N LEU A 76 -8.78 4.80 3.87
CA LEU A 76 -10.06 5.50 3.80
C LEU A 76 -10.44 6.23 5.10
N ASP A 77 -9.65 6.08 6.17
CA ASP A 77 -9.82 6.79 7.46
C ASP A 77 -8.98 8.08 7.51
#